data_AF-A0A7S2P7J0-F1
#
_entry.id   AF-A0A7S2P7J0-F1
#
_cell.length_a   1.000
_cell.length_b   1.000
_cell.length_c   1.000
_cell.angle_alpha   90.00
_cell.angle_beta   90.00
_cell.angle_gamma   90.00
#
_symmetry.space_group_name_H-M   'P 1'
#
loop_
_entity.id
_entity.type
_entity.pdbx_description
1 polymer ?
#
loop_
_entity_poly.entity_id
_entity_poly.type
_entity_poly.pdbx_seq_one_letter_code
_entity_poly.pdbx_strand_id
1 'polypeptide(L)'
;RAARHPFSCTWHLVVADECLALQNADSLQTAAACRLVTRSLYGGHFISGTMFRRHYADLLDMLKMLRSSIPLRAEYIQAYFQMHLISYTRPQRSWETRLVPMEVPAEVRPQYAEVLDECRGRDAQNYTKVLARMRSVLAGSLRDGRDLAIAVWGTVAGLRAAGFRPLVFANTEREAEALVRHIACARRFRRERHPAHCPGC
;
A
#
# COMPACT_ATOMS: atom_id res chain seq x y z
N ARG A 1 -17.96 -17.87 -22.09
CA ARG A 1 -18.37 -17.17 -23.34
C ARG A 1 -17.45 -15.99 -23.68
N ALA A 2 -17.30 -14.99 -22.78
CA ALA A 2 -16.40 -13.84 -22.97
C ALA A 2 -14.91 -14.19 -23.22
N ALA A 3 -14.38 -15.22 -22.57
CA ALA A 3 -13.00 -15.69 -22.78
C ALA A 3 -12.77 -16.38 -24.15
N ARG A 4 -13.83 -16.92 -24.77
CA ARG A 4 -13.75 -17.69 -26.03
C ARG A 4 -14.12 -16.86 -27.26
N HIS A 5 -14.90 -15.79 -27.08
CA HIS A 5 -15.31 -14.87 -28.16
C HIS A 5 -15.22 -13.42 -27.68
N PRO A 6 -14.01 -12.86 -27.52
CA PRO A 6 -13.80 -11.51 -26.99
C PRO A 6 -14.30 -10.39 -27.94
N PHE A 7 -14.70 -10.74 -29.16
CA PHE A 7 -15.20 -9.83 -30.19
C PHE A 7 -16.73 -9.82 -30.34
N SER A 8 -17.46 -10.73 -29.68
CA SER A 8 -18.92 -10.81 -29.77
C SER A 8 -19.65 -10.21 -28.56
N CYS A 9 -18.91 -9.72 -27.56
CA CYS A 9 -19.47 -9.07 -26.38
C CYS A 9 -19.14 -7.59 -26.41
N THR A 10 -20.09 -6.78 -26.87
CA THR A 10 -20.04 -5.33 -26.65
C THR A 10 -20.46 -5.05 -25.21
N TRP A 11 -19.57 -4.49 -24.41
CA TRP A 11 -19.91 -4.07 -23.05
C TRP A 11 -20.70 -2.76 -23.13
N HIS A 12 -21.70 -2.58 -22.28
CA HIS A 12 -22.37 -1.27 -22.20
C HIS A 12 -21.50 -0.29 -21.43
N LEU A 13 -21.09 -0.66 -20.23
CA LEU A 13 -20.24 0.12 -19.33
C LEU A 13 -19.28 -0.82 -18.62
N VAL A 14 -18.05 -0.38 -18.38
CA VAL A 14 -17.08 -1.10 -17.56
C VAL A 14 -16.96 -0.38 -16.22
N VAL A 15 -17.18 -1.08 -15.12
CA VAL A 15 -17.00 -0.53 -13.76
C VAL A 15 -15.80 -1.20 -13.12
N ALA A 16 -14.86 -0.41 -12.61
CA ALA A 16 -13.70 -0.90 -11.88
C ALA A 16 -13.67 -0.32 -10.46
N ASP A 17 -13.82 -1.21 -9.48
CA ASP A 17 -13.63 -0.92 -8.07
C ASP A 17 -12.14 -0.98 -7.70
N GLU A 18 -11.75 -0.22 -6.68
CA GLU A 18 -10.35 0.04 -6.28
C GLU A 18 -9.45 0.31 -7.50
N CYS A 19 -9.87 1.26 -8.34
CA CYS A 19 -9.29 1.51 -9.67
C CYS A 19 -7.82 1.99 -9.65
N LEU A 20 -7.22 2.22 -8.48
CA LEU A 20 -5.79 2.51 -8.36
C LEU A 20 -4.92 1.38 -8.89
N ALA A 21 -5.41 0.15 -8.89
CA ALA A 21 -4.69 -0.98 -9.50
C ALA A 21 -4.44 -0.77 -11.02
N LEU A 22 -5.24 0.07 -11.68
CA LEU A 22 -5.16 0.35 -13.11
C LEU A 22 -4.24 1.54 -13.45
N GLN A 23 -3.55 2.11 -12.46
CA GLN A 23 -2.62 3.24 -12.66
C GLN A 23 -1.29 2.82 -13.26
N ASN A 24 -0.89 1.57 -13.05
CA ASN A 24 0.38 1.10 -13.56
C ASN A 24 0.28 0.81 -15.07
N ALA A 25 0.86 1.69 -15.90
CA ALA A 25 0.90 1.57 -17.35
C ALA A 25 1.48 0.22 -17.83
N ASP A 26 2.44 -0.34 -17.07
CA ASP A 26 3.13 -1.57 -17.39
C ASP A 26 2.37 -2.83 -16.95
N SER A 27 1.21 -2.68 -16.28
CA SER A 27 0.43 -3.82 -15.81
C SER A 27 -0.47 -4.40 -16.90
N LEU A 28 -0.51 -5.74 -16.98
CA LEU A 28 -1.44 -6.46 -17.86
C LEU A 28 -2.91 -6.14 -17.54
N GLN A 29 -3.19 -5.78 -16.27
CA GLN A 29 -4.53 -5.40 -15.82
C GLN A 29 -4.97 -4.07 -16.44
N THR A 30 -4.11 -3.07 -16.46
CA THR A 30 -4.35 -1.78 -17.14
C THR A 30 -4.62 -1.98 -18.62
N ALA A 31 -3.78 -2.76 -19.31
CA ALA A 31 -3.96 -3.05 -20.72
C ALA A 31 -5.27 -3.80 -21.01
N ALA A 32 -5.65 -4.75 -20.15
CA ALA A 32 -6.92 -5.47 -20.26
C ALA A 32 -8.13 -4.53 -20.02
N ALA A 33 -8.07 -3.70 -18.99
CA ALA A 33 -9.12 -2.73 -18.69
C ALA A 33 -9.30 -1.73 -19.83
N CYS A 34 -8.21 -1.18 -20.37
CA CYS A 34 -8.24 -0.25 -21.49
C CYS A 34 -8.91 -0.86 -22.74
N ARG A 35 -8.60 -2.11 -23.07
CA ARG A 35 -9.27 -2.84 -24.18
C ARG A 35 -10.78 -3.00 -23.95
N LEU A 36 -11.20 -3.31 -22.73
CA LEU A 36 -12.62 -3.48 -22.40
C LEU A 36 -13.37 -2.15 -22.45
N VAL A 37 -12.79 -1.10 -21.89
CA VAL A 37 -13.37 0.26 -21.85
C VAL A 37 -13.44 0.88 -23.24
N THR A 38 -12.45 0.65 -24.09
CA THR A 38 -12.47 1.16 -25.47
C THR A 38 -13.57 0.51 -26.29
N ARG A 39 -13.91 -0.75 -25.96
CA ARG A 39 -14.97 -1.54 -26.62
C ARG A 39 -16.34 -1.35 -25.98
N SER A 40 -16.45 -0.61 -24.88
CA SER A 40 -17.74 -0.36 -24.27
C SER A 40 -18.46 0.81 -24.95
N LEU A 41 -19.80 0.75 -24.95
CA LEU A 41 -20.63 1.81 -25.53
C LEU A 41 -20.49 3.12 -24.75
N TYR A 42 -20.45 3.04 -23.42
CA TYR A 42 -20.46 4.18 -22.50
C TYR A 42 -19.12 4.41 -21.77
N GLY A 43 -18.05 3.71 -22.15
CA GLY A 43 -16.73 3.88 -21.54
C GLY A 43 -16.57 3.17 -20.20
N GLY A 44 -15.80 3.80 -19.30
CA GLY A 44 -15.42 3.25 -17.99
C GLY A 44 -15.85 4.14 -16.83
N HIS A 45 -16.28 3.53 -15.73
CA HIS A 45 -16.54 4.18 -14.45
C HIS A 45 -15.59 3.62 -13.39
N PHE A 46 -14.77 4.51 -12.81
CA PHE A 46 -13.66 4.14 -11.94
C PHE A 46 -13.92 4.63 -10.53
N ILE A 47 -13.87 3.71 -9.56
CA ILE A 47 -14.17 3.99 -8.16
C ILE A 47 -12.92 3.70 -7.33
N SER A 48 -12.54 4.64 -6.46
CA SER A 48 -11.52 4.40 -5.43
C SER A 48 -11.83 5.21 -4.17
N GLY A 49 -11.47 4.65 -3.01
CA GLY A 49 -11.51 5.35 -1.73
C GLY A 49 -10.33 6.30 -1.49
N THR A 50 -9.32 6.31 -2.36
CA THR A 50 -8.17 7.21 -2.25
C THR A 50 -7.83 7.89 -3.56
N MET A 51 -7.40 9.15 -3.47
CA MET A 51 -6.89 9.90 -4.62
C MET A 51 -5.54 9.34 -5.10
N PHE A 52 -5.22 9.59 -6.37
CA PHE A 52 -4.02 9.15 -7.09
C PHE A 52 -2.73 9.26 -6.26
N ARG A 53 -1.91 8.20 -6.20
CA ARG A 53 -0.90 8.05 -5.15
C ARG A 53 0.52 8.53 -5.47
N ARG A 54 0.99 8.51 -6.73
CA ARG A 54 2.44 8.70 -7.00
C ARG A 54 2.85 9.50 -8.24
N HIS A 55 2.24 9.30 -9.42
CA HIS A 55 2.70 10.00 -10.64
C HIS A 55 1.54 10.47 -11.53
N TYR A 56 1.65 11.70 -12.04
CA TYR A 56 0.70 12.25 -13.03
C TYR A 56 0.68 11.45 -14.34
N ALA A 57 1.79 10.79 -14.71
CA ALA A 57 1.87 9.94 -15.90
C ALA A 57 0.90 8.75 -15.83
N ASP A 58 0.83 8.09 -14.67
CA ASP A 58 -0.06 6.96 -14.40
C ASP A 58 -1.55 7.35 -14.46
N LEU A 59 -1.85 8.61 -14.08
CA LEU A 59 -3.18 9.19 -14.22
C LEU A 59 -3.58 9.35 -15.70
N LEU A 60 -2.65 9.67 -16.61
CA LEU A 60 -2.97 9.90 -18.02
C LEU A 60 -3.59 8.66 -18.67
N ASP A 61 -3.13 7.46 -18.33
CA ASP A 61 -3.70 6.23 -18.89
C ASP A 61 -5.12 5.96 -18.39
N MET A 62 -5.41 6.29 -17.13
CA MET A 62 -6.78 6.30 -16.63
C MET A 62 -7.64 7.37 -17.31
N LEU A 63 -7.09 8.58 -17.54
CA LEU A 63 -7.82 9.65 -18.23
C LEU A 63 -8.16 9.29 -19.68
N LYS A 64 -7.27 8.58 -20.39
CA LYS A 64 -7.56 8.04 -21.74
C LYS A 64 -8.77 7.10 -21.70
N MET A 65 -8.90 6.28 -20.65
CA MET A 65 -10.03 5.36 -20.50
C MET A 65 -11.36 6.08 -20.22
N LEU A 66 -11.35 7.32 -19.74
CA LEU A 66 -12.58 8.12 -19.59
C LEU A 66 -13.17 8.59 -20.94
N ARG A 67 -12.42 8.43 -22.05
CA ARG A 67 -12.85 8.80 -23.42
C ARG A 67 -13.35 10.24 -23.53
N SER A 68 -12.71 11.17 -22.80
CA SER A 68 -13.05 12.59 -22.83
C SER A 68 -12.69 13.24 -24.18
N SER A 69 -13.46 14.25 -24.58
CA SER A 69 -13.13 15.17 -25.68
C SER A 69 -12.10 16.24 -25.28
N ILE A 70 -11.74 16.36 -24.00
CA ILE A 70 -10.75 17.34 -23.53
C ILE A 70 -9.35 16.94 -24.02
N PRO A 71 -8.54 17.84 -24.59
CA PRO A 71 -7.19 17.49 -25.01
C PRO A 71 -6.32 17.03 -23.84
N LEU A 72 -5.59 15.92 -24.01
CA LEU A 72 -4.62 15.40 -23.02
C LEU A 72 -3.35 16.27 -22.99
N ARG A 73 -3.47 17.50 -22.48
CA ARG A 73 -2.37 18.45 -22.27
C ARG A 73 -2.37 18.95 -20.84
N ALA A 74 -1.19 19.33 -20.35
CA ALA A 74 -1.01 19.81 -18.98
C ALA A 74 -1.92 21.02 -18.64
N GLU A 75 -2.16 21.90 -19.60
CA GLU A 75 -3.02 23.08 -19.46
C GLU A 75 -4.50 22.75 -19.16
N TYR A 76 -4.98 21.55 -19.52
CA TYR A 76 -6.38 21.13 -19.30
C TYR A 76 -6.59 20.21 -18.10
N ILE A 77 -5.56 19.99 -17.25
CA ILE A 77 -5.66 19.08 -16.10
C ILE A 77 -6.81 19.46 -15.15
N GLN A 78 -7.01 20.76 -14.90
CA GLN A 78 -8.11 21.23 -14.04
C GLN A 78 -9.49 20.92 -14.64
N ALA A 79 -9.65 21.10 -15.95
CA ALA A 79 -10.90 20.77 -16.64
C ALA A 79 -11.20 19.26 -16.54
N TYR A 80 -10.18 18.42 -16.62
CA TYR A 80 -10.31 16.98 -16.41
C TYR A 80 -10.83 16.64 -15.01
N PHE A 81 -10.24 17.23 -13.96
CA PHE A 81 -10.68 16.98 -12.60
C PHE A 81 -12.10 17.49 -12.35
N GLN A 82 -12.45 18.69 -12.83
CA GLN A 82 -13.79 19.23 -12.63
C GLN A 82 -14.88 18.42 -13.33
N MET A 83 -14.60 17.89 -14.53
CA MET A 83 -15.60 17.17 -15.32
C MET A 83 -15.72 15.69 -14.97
N HIS A 84 -14.60 15.03 -14.63
CA HIS A 84 -14.58 13.56 -14.51
C HIS A 84 -14.27 13.04 -13.11
N LEU A 85 -13.77 13.88 -12.21
CA LEU A 85 -13.47 13.48 -10.83
C LEU A 85 -14.55 14.01 -9.90
N ILE A 86 -15.40 13.08 -9.44
CA ILE A 86 -16.38 13.35 -8.39
C ILE A 86 -15.81 12.79 -7.09
N SER A 87 -15.50 13.69 -6.15
CA SER A 87 -15.00 13.31 -4.82
C SER A 87 -15.97 13.77 -3.75
N TYR A 88 -16.35 12.85 -2.86
CA TYR A 88 -17.15 13.13 -1.69
C TYR A 88 -16.35 12.85 -0.43
N THR A 89 -15.96 13.92 0.27
CA THR A 89 -15.27 13.84 1.55
C THR A 89 -16.28 13.91 2.69
N ARG A 90 -16.41 12.81 3.42
CA ARG A 90 -17.19 12.81 4.68
C ARG A 90 -16.42 13.58 5.75
N PRO A 91 -17.12 14.24 6.70
CA PRO A 91 -16.50 14.74 7.92
C PRO A 91 -15.71 13.60 8.57
N GLN A 92 -14.40 13.78 8.68
CA GLN A 92 -13.54 12.75 9.24
C GLN A 92 -13.51 12.89 10.76
N ARG A 93 -13.49 11.76 11.45
CA ARG A 93 -13.10 11.72 12.86
C ARG A 93 -11.68 12.30 12.97
N SER A 94 -11.36 13.01 14.05
CA SER A 94 -9.98 13.42 14.31
C SER A 94 -9.11 12.17 14.51
N TRP A 95 -8.05 12.05 13.71
CA TRP A 95 -7.03 11.03 13.88
C TRP A 95 -5.79 11.68 14.49
N GLU A 96 -5.19 11.01 15.46
CA GLU A 96 -3.87 11.36 15.97
C GLU A 96 -2.86 10.36 15.42
N THR A 97 -1.78 10.87 14.84
CA THR A 97 -0.67 10.05 14.36
C THR A 97 0.52 10.28 15.26
N ARG A 98 0.96 9.22 15.94
CA ARG A 98 2.18 9.25 16.77
C ARG A 98 3.22 8.32 16.17
N LEU A 99 4.42 8.86 15.92
CA LEU A 99 5.58 8.09 15.52
C LEU A 99 6.37 7.71 16.77
N VAL A 100 6.56 6.41 16.98
CA VAL A 100 7.36 5.88 18.10
C VAL A 100 8.69 5.42 17.51
N PRO A 101 9.80 6.12 17.78
CA PRO A 101 11.11 5.70 17.32
C PRO A 101 11.53 4.41 18.02
N MET A 102 12.29 3.58 17.33
CA MET A 102 12.92 2.38 17.88
C MET A 102 14.42 2.48 17.61
N GLU A 103 15.20 2.18 18.64
CA GLU A 103 16.65 2.16 18.52
C GLU A 103 17.10 0.99 17.63
N VAL A 104 18.13 1.23 16.82
CA VAL A 104 18.76 0.16 16.05
C VAL A 104 19.51 -0.76 17.02
N PRO A 105 19.24 -2.08 17.01
CA PRO A 105 19.92 -3.02 17.90
C PRO A 105 21.44 -2.91 17.77
N ALA A 106 22.15 -3.02 18.91
CA ALA A 106 23.59 -2.81 18.98
C ALA A 106 24.38 -3.73 18.04
N GLU A 107 23.91 -4.97 17.86
CA GLU A 107 24.50 -6.00 16.99
C GLU A 107 24.54 -5.59 15.50
N VAL A 108 23.62 -4.72 15.09
CA VAL A 108 23.32 -4.38 13.69
C VAL A 108 23.84 -3.00 13.33
N ARG A 109 23.98 -2.15 14.35
CA ARG A 109 24.51 -0.79 14.25
C ARG A 109 25.79 -0.68 13.40
N PRO A 110 26.81 -1.56 13.51
CA PRO A 110 28.00 -1.47 12.66
C PRO A 110 27.69 -1.73 11.18
N GLN A 111 26.93 -2.78 10.87
CA GLN A 111 26.54 -3.12 9.48
C GLN A 111 25.65 -2.02 8.87
N TYR A 112 24.78 -1.44 9.68
CA TYR A 112 23.92 -0.34 9.25
C TYR A 112 24.73 0.93 8.97
N ALA A 113 25.73 1.24 9.82
CA ALA A 113 26.63 2.37 9.63
C ALA A 113 27.51 2.21 8.39
N GLU A 114 27.99 1.00 8.10
CA GLU A 114 28.76 0.69 6.89
C GLU A 114 27.95 1.01 5.62
N VAL A 115 26.69 0.55 5.54
CA VAL A 115 25.80 0.87 4.42
C VAL A 115 25.50 2.38 4.36
N LEU A 116 25.43 3.07 5.51
CA LEU A 116 25.24 4.52 5.55
C LEU A 116 26.47 5.27 5.02
N ASP A 117 27.67 4.80 5.32
CA ASP A 117 28.91 5.44 4.87
C ASP A 117 29.15 5.21 3.36
N GLU A 118 28.71 4.06 2.81
CA GLU A 118 28.61 3.87 1.34
C GLU A 118 27.76 4.96 0.67
N CYS A 119 26.75 5.54 1.37
CA CYS A 119 25.93 6.64 0.86
C CYS A 119 26.65 7.99 0.82
N ARG A 120 27.60 8.18 1.73
CA ARG A 120 28.29 9.46 1.96
C ARG A 120 29.46 9.66 1.00
N GLY A 121 29.88 8.61 0.29
CA GLY A 121 30.86 8.70 -0.80
C GLY A 121 30.32 9.49 -2.01
N ARG A 122 31.22 10.16 -2.75
CA ARG A 122 30.88 11.01 -3.90
C ARG A 122 30.24 10.27 -5.09
N ASP A 123 30.24 8.93 -5.07
CA ASP A 123 29.71 8.06 -6.13
C ASP A 123 28.36 7.39 -5.79
N ALA A 124 27.63 7.88 -4.78
CA ALA A 124 26.33 7.34 -4.37
C ALA A 124 25.21 7.65 -5.41
N GLN A 125 25.33 7.11 -6.62
CA GLN A 125 24.39 7.34 -7.73
C GLN A 125 23.07 6.57 -7.60
N ASN A 126 22.87 5.76 -6.55
CA ASN A 126 21.66 4.93 -6.44
C ASN A 126 21.12 4.81 -5.01
N TYR A 127 20.57 5.91 -4.49
CA TYR A 127 19.87 5.98 -3.20
C TYR A 127 18.80 4.87 -3.03
N THR A 128 18.14 4.44 -4.10
CA THR A 128 17.13 3.37 -4.06
C THR A 128 17.74 2.03 -3.67
N LYS A 129 18.89 1.66 -4.24
CA LYS A 129 19.60 0.42 -3.89
C LYS A 129 20.09 0.43 -2.45
N VAL A 130 20.62 1.57 -2.02
CA VAL A 130 21.06 1.76 -0.64
C VAL A 130 19.89 1.59 0.33
N LEU A 131 18.79 2.32 0.13
CA LEU A 131 17.61 2.23 1.01
C LEU A 131 17.05 0.81 1.08
N ALA A 132 17.06 0.08 -0.04
CA ALA A 132 16.68 -1.33 -0.06
C ALA A 132 17.64 -2.20 0.78
N ARG A 133 18.95 -1.95 0.72
CA ARG A 133 19.96 -2.66 1.51
C ARG A 133 19.87 -2.33 2.99
N MET A 134 19.68 -1.06 3.35
CA MET A 134 19.43 -0.64 4.74
C MET A 134 18.18 -1.33 5.32
N ARG A 135 17.08 -1.40 4.56
CA ARG A 135 15.88 -2.13 4.95
C ARG A 135 16.15 -3.63 5.12
N SER A 136 16.95 -4.22 4.23
CA SER A 136 17.32 -5.63 4.31
C SER A 136 18.14 -5.94 5.57
N VAL A 137 19.10 -5.07 5.93
CA VAL A 137 19.90 -5.20 7.16
C VAL A 137 19.00 -5.17 8.39
N LEU A 138 18.08 -4.20 8.48
CA LEU A 138 17.13 -4.11 9.60
C LEU A 138 16.14 -5.28 9.64
N ALA A 139 15.65 -5.74 8.50
CA ALA A 139 14.78 -6.91 8.42
C ALA A 139 15.52 -8.21 8.81
N GLY A 140 16.80 -8.30 8.46
CA GLY A 140 17.67 -9.43 8.79
C GLY A 140 18.01 -9.48 10.28
N SER A 141 18.12 -8.34 10.95
CA SER A 141 18.34 -8.29 12.39
C SER A 141 17.09 -8.56 13.21
N LEU A 142 15.93 -8.21 12.68
CA LEU A 142 14.63 -8.49 13.29
C LEU A 142 14.13 -9.90 12.92
N ARG A 143 15.04 -10.87 12.66
CA ARG A 143 14.69 -12.22 12.19
C ARG A 143 13.70 -12.95 13.10
N ASP A 144 13.89 -12.85 14.41
CA ASP A 144 12.91 -13.36 15.39
C ASP A 144 11.78 -12.36 15.66
N GLY A 145 11.96 -11.09 15.30
CA GLY A 145 10.98 -10.02 15.45
C GLY A 145 10.57 -9.74 16.89
N ARG A 146 11.31 -10.28 17.86
CA ARG A 146 11.04 -10.16 19.30
C ARG A 146 11.08 -8.70 19.77
N ASP A 147 12.14 -7.96 19.43
CA ASP A 147 12.28 -6.56 19.86
C ASP A 147 11.18 -5.67 19.29
N LEU A 148 10.86 -5.87 18.00
CA LEU A 148 9.74 -5.21 17.35
C LEU A 148 8.42 -5.55 18.05
N ALA A 149 8.19 -6.82 18.36
CA ALA A 149 6.99 -7.25 19.04
C ALA A 149 6.86 -6.73 20.48
N ILE A 150 7.97 -6.63 21.21
CA ILE A 150 8.01 -6.02 22.55
C ILE A 150 7.64 -4.54 22.47
N ALA A 151 8.24 -3.80 21.53
CA ALA A 151 7.95 -2.38 21.33
C ALA A 151 6.48 -2.14 20.95
N VAL A 152 5.94 -2.96 20.04
CA VAL A 152 4.52 -2.92 19.67
C VAL A 152 3.63 -3.30 20.86
N TRP A 153 4.01 -4.31 21.64
CA TRP A 153 3.22 -4.75 22.79
C TRP A 153 3.08 -3.68 23.86
N GLY A 154 4.13 -2.91 24.16
CA GLY A 154 4.04 -1.79 25.11
C GLY A 154 2.94 -0.80 24.73
N THR A 155 2.82 -0.49 23.44
CA THR A 155 1.76 0.39 22.91
C THR A 155 0.38 -0.28 22.97
N VAL A 156 0.30 -1.55 22.54
CA VAL A 156 -0.95 -2.33 22.53
C VAL A 156 -1.51 -2.51 23.94
N ALA A 157 -0.66 -2.81 24.92
CA ALA A 157 -1.04 -3.01 26.31
C ALA A 157 -1.61 -1.72 26.92
N GLY A 158 -0.96 -0.57 26.67
CA GLY A 158 -1.46 0.73 27.10
C GLY A 158 -2.84 1.06 26.51
N LEU A 159 -3.02 0.80 25.20
CA LEU A 159 -4.32 1.01 24.53
C LEU A 159 -5.41 0.07 25.07
N ARG A 160 -5.08 -1.21 25.35
CA ARG A 160 -6.03 -2.16 25.94
C ARG A 160 -6.43 -1.76 27.35
N ALA A 161 -5.47 -1.30 28.16
CA ALA A 161 -5.74 -0.81 29.52
C ALA A 161 -6.69 0.41 29.51
N ALA A 162 -6.60 1.25 28.47
CA ALA A 162 -7.53 2.36 28.24
C ALA A 162 -8.88 1.94 27.60
N GLY A 163 -9.15 0.65 27.42
CA GLY A 163 -10.41 0.12 26.89
C GLY A 163 -10.52 0.07 25.37
N PHE A 164 -9.43 0.29 24.63
CA PHE A 164 -9.45 0.23 23.16
C PHE A 164 -9.23 -1.19 22.62
N ARG A 165 -9.64 -1.39 21.36
CA ARG A 165 -9.43 -2.62 20.58
C ARG A 165 -8.40 -2.37 19.48
N PRO A 166 -7.10 -2.58 19.75
CA PRO A 166 -6.06 -2.26 18.79
C PRO A 166 -6.03 -3.22 17.59
N LEU A 167 -5.76 -2.67 16.41
CA LEU A 167 -5.45 -3.40 15.19
C LEU A 167 -3.98 -3.15 14.84
N VAL A 168 -3.22 -4.23 14.65
CA VAL A 168 -1.79 -4.17 14.31
C VAL A 168 -1.62 -4.64 12.88
N PHE A 169 -1.04 -3.79 12.04
CA PHE A 169 -0.71 -4.11 10.65
C PHE A 169 0.77 -4.48 10.55
N ALA A 170 1.07 -5.48 9.73
CA ALA A 170 2.43 -5.94 9.44
C ALA A 170 2.65 -5.91 7.93
N ASN A 171 3.88 -5.65 7.49
CA ASN A 171 4.21 -5.52 6.08
C ASN A 171 4.49 -6.87 5.42
N THR A 172 4.96 -7.85 6.21
CA THR A 172 5.25 -9.22 5.72
C THR A 172 4.55 -10.28 6.58
N GLU A 173 4.36 -11.48 6.01
CA GLU A 173 3.81 -12.62 6.76
C GLU A 173 4.73 -13.03 7.92
N ARG A 174 6.06 -12.96 7.72
CA ARG A 174 7.06 -13.24 8.76
C ARG A 174 6.95 -12.27 9.94
N GLU A 175 6.79 -10.98 9.66
CA GLU A 175 6.55 -9.97 10.71
C GLU A 175 5.24 -10.26 11.45
N ALA A 176 4.16 -10.56 10.72
CA ALA A 176 2.88 -10.90 11.34
C ALA A 176 2.99 -12.13 12.26
N GLU A 177 3.77 -13.14 11.86
CA GLU A 177 4.03 -14.34 12.67
C GLU A 177 4.90 -14.05 13.89
N ALA A 178 5.94 -13.23 13.76
CA ALA A 178 6.74 -12.78 14.89
C ALA A 178 5.88 -12.01 15.91
N LEU A 179 5.02 -11.10 15.43
CA LEU A 179 4.09 -10.37 16.29
C LEU A 179 3.15 -11.33 17.02
N VAL A 180 2.54 -12.31 16.34
CA VAL A 180 1.65 -13.30 17.00
C VAL A 180 2.40 -14.17 18.01
N ARG A 181 3.67 -14.51 17.75
CA ARG A 181 4.49 -15.33 18.67
C ARG A 181 4.83 -14.60 19.98
N HIS A 182 5.05 -13.29 19.90
CA HIS A 182 5.61 -12.52 21.02
C HIS A 182 4.63 -11.55 21.68
N ILE A 183 3.52 -11.21 21.01
CA ILE A 183 2.43 -10.39 21.57
C ILE A 183 1.41 -11.31 22.23
N ALA A 184 1.22 -11.15 23.54
CA ALA A 184 0.23 -11.91 24.28
C ALA A 184 -1.17 -11.69 23.69
N CYS A 185 -1.72 -12.77 23.13
CA CYS A 185 -3.11 -12.95 22.75
C CYS A 185 -3.51 -12.14 21.52
N ALA A 186 -2.51 -11.81 20.71
CA ALA A 186 -2.72 -11.44 19.32
C ALA A 186 -3.33 -12.62 18.56
N ARG A 187 -4.36 -12.33 17.76
CA ARG A 187 -4.96 -13.29 16.84
C ARG A 187 -4.79 -12.78 15.43
N ARG A 188 -4.41 -13.66 14.51
CA ARG A 188 -4.35 -13.31 13.10
C ARG A 188 -5.78 -13.20 12.56
N PHE A 189 -6.12 -12.06 11.99
CA PHE A 189 -7.41 -11.88 11.34
C PHE A 189 -7.58 -12.96 10.25
N ARG A 190 -8.66 -13.75 10.32
CA ARG A 190 -9.00 -14.90 9.44
C ARG A 190 -8.16 -16.18 9.58
N ARG A 191 -7.25 -16.30 10.55
CA ARG A 191 -6.65 -17.60 10.92
C ARG A 191 -6.84 -17.82 12.41
N GLU A 192 -7.61 -18.83 12.79
CA GLU A 192 -7.89 -19.22 14.19
C GLU A 192 -6.68 -19.90 14.86
N ARG A 193 -5.46 -19.40 14.65
CA ARG A 193 -4.30 -19.87 15.39
C ARG A 193 -4.11 -18.93 16.59
N HIS A 194 -4.68 -19.34 17.71
CA HIS A 194 -4.31 -18.81 19.02
C HIS A 194 -3.05 -19.53 19.51
N PRO A 195 -2.05 -18.85 20.11
CA PRO A 195 -0.94 -19.53 20.76
C PRO A 195 -1.47 -20.44 21.89
N ALA A 196 -1.04 -21.71 21.94
CA ALA A 196 -1.53 -22.69 22.93
C ALA A 196 -1.23 -22.28 24.39
N HIS A 197 -0.23 -21.43 24.60
CA HIS A 197 0.16 -20.88 25.90
C HIS A 197 0.28 -19.36 25.81
N CYS A 198 -0.85 -18.65 25.71
CA CYS A 198 -0.83 -17.19 25.81
C CYS A 198 -0.79 -16.77 27.29
N PRO A 199 0.21 -16.01 27.75
CA PRO A 199 0.27 -15.51 29.13
C PRO A 199 -0.79 -14.43 29.48
N GLY A 200 -1.73 -14.12 28.59
CA GLY A 200 -2.79 -13.12 28.79
C GLY A 200 -4.21 -13.60 28.48
N CYS A 201 -4.41 -14.92 28.33
CA CYS A 201 -5.71 -15.59 28.17
C CYS A 201 -5.84 -16.69 29.23
#